data_AF-A0A2H1W0V7-F1
#
_entry.id   AF-A0A2H1W0V7-F1
#
_cell.length_a   1.000
_cell.length_b   1.000
_cell.length_c   1.000
_cell.angle_alpha   90.00
_cell.angle_beta   90.00
_cell.angle_gamma   90.00
#
_symmetry.space_group_name_H-M   'P 1'
#
loop_
_entity.id
_entity.type
_entity.pdbx_description
1 polymer ?
#
loop_
_entity_poly.entity_id
_entity_poly.type
_entity_poly.pdbx_seq_one_letter_code
_entity_poly.pdbx_strand_id
1 'polypeptide(L)'
;LCTDYMESICKDHFLQRQYRKVDGGVLWSRNERNLDCTVTFQTHSILQRFMLHFDLLQLDCNDHLYVYDGAHATAPPKADLSCRNTKQQVGALFTRSNFVTLKYVTDNWGTDANGFRLVITAVKDPKHGCKEFRCKQREFCVSADLTCDGVDHCADGSDEDTATLCPESGGTGAGSAWVAGCAGAAALVAGAAATAACCACRRRAATQRTRLHCECAMFLRGLAQRLASRPAQY
;
A
#
# COMPACT_ATOMS: atom_id res chain seq x y z
N LEU A 1 -9.94 12.71 -1.88
CA LEU A 1 -10.05 12.35 -0.45
C LEU A 1 -8.62 12.08 0.01
N CYS A 2 -8.00 13.07 0.65
CA CYS A 2 -6.69 12.85 1.27
C CYS A 2 -6.99 12.10 2.57
N THR A 3 -6.90 10.78 2.53
CA THR A 3 -6.68 10.00 3.74
C THR A 3 -5.34 10.50 4.31
N ASP A 4 -5.41 11.39 5.30
CA ASP A 4 -4.24 11.88 6.03
C ASP A 4 -3.69 10.72 6.87
N TYR A 5 -3.00 9.81 6.20
CA TYR A 5 -2.21 8.76 6.80
C TYR A 5 -1.06 9.45 7.53
N MET A 6 -1.26 9.76 8.82
CA MET A 6 -0.27 10.39 9.70
C MET A 6 0.87 9.39 9.96
N GLU A 7 1.73 9.20 8.96
CA GLU A 7 2.66 8.08 8.83
C GLU A 7 3.88 8.15 9.77
N SER A 8 3.93 9.10 10.69
CA SER A 8 4.83 9.09 11.84
C SER A 8 4.39 10.18 12.81
N ILE A 9 4.39 9.88 14.11
CA ILE A 9 4.02 10.81 15.17
C ILE A 9 4.85 12.11 15.11
N CYS A 10 6.08 12.06 14.59
CA CYS A 10 7.09 13.08 14.82
C CYS A 10 7.84 13.58 13.57
N LYS A 11 7.19 13.62 12.40
CA LYS A 11 7.77 14.35 11.26
C LYS A 11 7.57 15.86 11.47
N ASP A 12 8.71 16.57 11.51
CA ASP A 12 8.92 18.02 11.65
C ASP A 12 8.75 18.66 13.04
N HIS A 13 9.88 19.12 13.61
CA HIS A 13 9.96 19.92 14.85
C HIS A 13 9.10 21.19 14.83
N PHE A 14 8.79 21.72 13.65
CA PHE A 14 8.00 22.95 13.50
C PHE A 14 6.50 22.74 13.79
N LEU A 15 5.99 21.52 13.58
CA LEU A 15 4.57 21.18 13.76
C LEU A 15 4.23 20.67 15.16
N GLN A 16 5.21 20.56 16.06
CA GLN A 16 5.02 20.13 17.46
C GLN A 16 4.29 21.16 18.31
N ARG A 17 4.18 22.42 17.85
CA ARG A 17 3.54 23.52 18.60
C ARG A 17 2.10 23.83 18.18
N GLN A 18 1.57 23.14 17.17
CA GLN A 18 0.19 23.35 16.71
C GLN A 18 -0.69 22.13 17.02
N TYR A 19 -1.87 22.39 17.57
CA TYR A 19 -2.90 21.38 17.77
C TYR A 19 -3.40 20.89 16.41
N ARG A 20 -3.37 19.58 16.19
CA ARG A 20 -3.87 18.97 14.97
C ARG A 20 -5.32 18.55 15.18
N LYS A 21 -6.24 19.10 14.37
CA LYS A 21 -7.62 18.65 14.39
C LYS A 21 -7.75 17.37 13.59
N VAL A 22 -8.28 16.32 14.21
CA VAL A 22 -8.45 15.00 13.59
C VAL A 22 -9.77 14.38 14.04
N ASP A 23 -10.48 13.75 13.12
CA ASP A 23 -11.64 12.91 13.42
C ASP A 23 -11.22 11.47 13.67
N GLY A 24 -10.20 10.99 12.97
CA GLY A 24 -9.60 9.68 13.18
C GLY A 24 -8.25 9.60 12.49
N GLY A 25 -7.43 8.65 12.89
CA GLY A 25 -6.18 8.36 12.21
C GLY A 25 -5.38 7.26 12.87
N VAL A 26 -4.32 6.85 12.18
CA VAL A 26 -3.38 5.84 12.66
C VAL A 26 -2.02 6.48 12.87
N LEU A 27 -1.48 6.28 14.06
CA LEU A 27 -0.14 6.67 14.45
C LEU A 27 0.73 5.42 14.49
N TRP A 28 1.74 5.40 13.63
CA TRP A 28 2.65 4.26 13.52
C TRP A 28 4.06 4.66 13.92
N SER A 29 4.63 3.90 14.84
CA SER A 29 6.04 3.92 15.23
C SER A 29 6.73 2.64 14.74
N ARG A 30 7.91 2.80 14.14
CA ARG A 30 8.76 1.73 13.59
C ARG A 30 10.20 1.87 14.11
N ASN A 31 10.43 1.51 15.38
CA ASN A 31 11.76 1.50 15.99
C ASN A 31 12.49 2.87 15.90
N GLU A 32 11.79 3.97 16.21
CA GLU A 32 12.42 5.29 16.32
C GLU A 32 13.43 5.32 17.49
N ARG A 33 14.55 6.01 17.30
CA ARG A 33 15.64 6.09 18.29
C ARG A 33 15.96 7.55 18.64
N ASN A 34 16.36 7.78 19.89
CA ASN A 34 16.72 9.10 20.44
C ASN A 34 15.63 10.17 20.20
N LEU A 35 14.37 9.74 20.23
CA LEU A 35 13.22 10.59 20.00
C LEU A 35 12.72 11.12 21.35
N ASP A 36 12.57 12.43 21.49
CA ASP A 36 11.68 13.06 22.48
C ASP A 36 10.68 13.92 21.72
N CYS A 37 9.44 13.45 21.67
CA CYS A 37 8.42 14.04 20.85
C CYS A 37 7.11 14.14 21.59
N THR A 38 6.49 15.32 21.51
CA THR A 38 5.18 15.59 22.07
C THR A 38 4.28 16.10 20.97
N VAL A 39 3.10 15.50 20.81
CA VAL A 39 2.07 15.93 19.86
C VAL A 39 0.73 16.04 20.56
N THR A 40 -0.07 17.01 20.16
CA THR A 40 -1.39 17.24 20.71
C THR A 40 -2.43 17.26 19.61
N PHE A 41 -3.48 16.46 19.80
CA PHE A 41 -4.64 16.40 18.93
C PHE A 41 -5.83 17.06 19.59
N GLN A 42 -6.68 17.65 18.76
CA GLN A 42 -7.95 18.26 19.15
C GLN A 42 -9.07 17.69 18.28
N THR A 43 -10.22 17.42 18.86
CA THR A 43 -11.40 17.05 18.06
C THR A 43 -11.98 18.27 17.33
N HIS A 44 -12.77 18.06 16.27
CA HIS A 44 -13.46 19.17 15.59
C HIS A 44 -14.55 19.82 16.44
N SER A 45 -15.14 19.08 17.37
CA SER A 45 -16.18 19.56 18.29
C SER A 45 -15.81 19.34 19.76
N ILE A 46 -16.19 20.28 20.62
CA ILE A 46 -16.06 20.15 22.09
C ILE A 46 -16.95 19.05 22.68
N LEU A 47 -17.95 18.58 21.93
CA LEU A 47 -18.84 17.48 22.33
C LEU A 47 -18.23 16.10 22.01
N GLN A 48 -17.08 16.08 21.35
CA GLN A 48 -16.30 14.87 21.09
C GLN A 48 -15.17 14.72 22.11
N ARG A 49 -14.75 13.48 22.31
CA ARG A 49 -13.57 13.08 23.06
C ARG A 49 -12.80 12.03 22.28
N PHE A 50 -11.58 11.72 22.68
CA PHE A 50 -10.76 10.72 21.99
C PHE A 50 -10.93 9.33 22.59
N MET A 51 -11.05 8.35 21.71
CA MET A 51 -10.77 6.95 21.97
C MET A 51 -9.41 6.62 21.36
N LEU A 52 -8.60 5.87 22.09
CA LEU A 52 -7.30 5.39 21.67
C LEU A 52 -7.24 3.89 21.92
N HIS A 53 -6.79 3.12 20.94
CA HIS A 53 -6.51 1.70 21.13
C HIS A 53 -5.38 1.26 20.20
N PHE A 54 -4.80 0.11 20.50
CA PHE A 54 -3.60 -0.38 19.82
C PHE A 54 -3.89 -1.66 19.05
N ASP A 55 -3.57 -1.67 17.76
CA ASP A 55 -3.53 -2.90 16.97
C ASP A 55 -2.25 -3.70 17.26
N LEU A 56 -1.17 -2.96 17.49
CA LEU A 56 0.15 -3.44 17.82
C LEU A 56 0.75 -2.52 18.89
N LEU A 57 1.31 -3.14 19.93
CA LEU A 57 2.03 -2.44 20.99
C LEU A 57 3.19 -3.34 21.43
N GLN A 58 4.41 -2.92 21.12
CA GLN A 58 5.63 -3.59 21.52
C GLN A 58 6.72 -2.54 21.70
N LEU A 59 6.88 -2.03 22.92
CA LEU A 59 7.88 -1.01 23.22
C LEU A 59 9.13 -1.65 23.84
N ASP A 60 10.26 -0.94 23.74
CA ASP A 60 11.41 -1.24 24.59
C ASP A 60 11.08 -0.94 26.08
N CYS A 61 11.86 -1.48 27.00
CA CYS A 61 11.65 -1.25 28.43
C CYS A 61 12.13 0.13 28.88
N ASN A 62 13.05 0.72 28.14
CA ASN A 62 13.52 2.08 28.36
C ASN A 62 12.67 3.12 27.63
N ASP A 63 11.90 2.69 26.63
CA ASP A 63 11.00 3.54 25.88
C ASP A 63 9.68 3.75 26.62
N HIS A 64 9.17 4.98 26.56
CA HIS A 64 7.92 5.35 27.21
C HIS A 64 7.00 6.10 26.26
N LEU A 65 5.78 5.60 26.12
CA LEU A 65 4.66 6.30 25.50
C LEU A 65 3.69 6.77 26.58
N TYR A 66 3.66 8.08 26.79
CA TYR A 66 2.76 8.73 27.73
C TYR A 66 1.51 9.26 27.02
N VAL A 67 0.35 8.98 27.60
CA VAL A 67 -0.95 9.48 27.13
C VAL A 67 -1.50 10.45 28.17
N TYR A 68 -1.73 11.70 27.78
CA TYR A 68 -2.30 12.74 28.64
C TYR A 68 -3.72 13.12 28.19
N ASP A 69 -4.65 13.17 29.13
CA ASP A 69 -6.04 13.62 28.94
C ASP A 69 -6.11 15.16 29.02
N GLY A 70 -5.61 15.82 27.98
CA GLY A 70 -5.58 17.29 27.91
C GLY A 70 -4.65 17.84 26.82
N ALA A 71 -4.56 19.16 26.74
CA ALA A 71 -3.78 19.87 25.73
C ALA A 71 -2.26 19.94 26.02
N HIS A 72 -1.83 19.57 27.23
CA HIS A 72 -0.44 19.69 27.67
C HIS A 72 0.00 18.49 28.52
N ALA A 73 1.29 18.16 28.44
CA ALA A 73 1.95 17.11 29.21
C ALA A 73 2.39 17.60 30.63
N THR A 74 1.51 18.28 31.35
CA THR A 74 1.81 18.88 32.68
C THR A 74 1.18 18.13 33.85
N ALA A 75 0.05 17.47 33.62
CA ALA A 75 -0.61 16.61 34.60
C ALA A 75 0.00 15.21 34.61
N PRO A 76 -0.21 14.39 35.66
CA PRO A 76 0.11 12.96 35.60
C PRO A 76 -0.53 12.31 34.37
N PRO A 77 0.22 11.47 33.64
CA PRO A 77 -0.31 10.83 32.44
C PRO A 77 -1.46 9.88 32.81
N LYS A 78 -2.45 9.81 31.93
CA LYS A 78 -3.55 8.84 32.01
C LYS A 78 -3.03 7.41 31.84
N ALA A 79 -2.02 7.23 30.99
CA ALA A 79 -1.32 5.96 30.81
C ALA A 79 0.17 6.22 30.55
N ASP A 80 1.01 5.38 31.14
CA ASP A 80 2.45 5.27 30.88
C ASP A 80 2.70 3.85 30.38
N LEU A 81 3.07 3.74 29.10
CA LEU A 81 3.22 2.48 28.40
C LEU A 81 4.69 2.22 28.09
N SER A 82 5.13 1.02 28.41
CA SER A 82 6.49 0.50 28.16
C SER A 82 6.40 -0.98 27.75
N CYS A 83 7.54 -1.68 27.66
CA CYS A 83 7.60 -3.12 27.34
C CYS A 83 6.73 -4.05 28.21
N ARG A 84 6.31 -3.60 29.41
CA ARG A 84 5.49 -4.41 30.32
C ARG A 84 4.03 -4.45 29.91
N ASN A 85 3.60 -3.53 29.04
CA ASN A 85 2.21 -3.36 28.65
C ASN A 85 1.95 -4.08 27.32
N THR A 86 0.87 -4.85 27.26
CA THR A 86 0.38 -5.45 26.02
C THR A 86 -0.90 -4.79 25.55
N LYS A 87 -1.22 -4.89 24.25
CA LYS A 87 -2.45 -4.31 23.70
C LYS A 87 -3.72 -4.79 24.41
N GLN A 88 -3.76 -6.06 24.84
CA GLN A 88 -4.91 -6.65 25.54
C GLN A 88 -5.08 -6.10 26.95
N GLN A 89 -3.97 -5.78 27.64
CA GLN A 89 -4.00 -5.20 28.98
C GLN A 89 -4.41 -3.74 28.96
N VAL A 90 -3.94 -2.98 27.97
CA VAL A 90 -4.26 -1.55 27.83
C VAL A 90 -5.71 -1.36 27.35
N GLY A 91 -6.14 -2.16 26.38
CA GLY A 91 -7.47 -2.05 25.77
C GLY A 91 -7.73 -0.67 25.16
N ALA A 92 -9.01 -0.30 25.07
CA ALA A 92 -9.43 1.01 24.59
C ALA A 92 -9.38 2.05 25.73
N LEU A 93 -8.55 3.08 25.56
CA LEU A 93 -8.44 4.23 26.43
C LEU A 93 -9.36 5.35 25.95
N PHE A 94 -9.99 6.05 26.88
CA PHE A 94 -10.89 7.17 26.56
C PHE A 94 -10.49 8.44 27.31
N THR A 95 -10.35 9.55 26.60
CA THR A 95 -10.17 10.87 27.22
C THR A 95 -11.48 11.41 27.76
N ARG A 96 -11.40 12.39 28.67
CA ARG A 96 -12.54 13.17 29.14
C ARG A 96 -12.62 14.52 28.44
N SER A 97 -11.47 15.07 28.05
CA SER A 97 -11.41 16.31 27.29
C SER A 97 -11.45 16.06 25.77
N ASN A 98 -11.69 17.14 25.03
CA ASN A 98 -11.64 17.20 23.58
C ASN A 98 -10.18 17.32 23.03
N PHE A 99 -9.19 17.18 23.91
CA PHE A 99 -7.76 17.18 23.60
C PHE A 99 -7.11 15.89 24.08
N VAL A 100 -6.09 15.44 23.36
CA VAL A 100 -5.19 14.40 23.85
C VAL A 100 -3.76 14.79 23.49
N THR A 101 -2.85 14.62 24.44
CA THR A 101 -1.42 14.84 24.21
C THR A 101 -0.70 13.52 24.36
N LEU A 102 0.10 13.17 23.36
CA LEU A 102 0.95 11.99 23.34
C LEU A 102 2.39 12.46 23.45
N LYS A 103 3.13 11.88 24.39
CA LYS A 103 4.57 12.08 24.48
C LYS A 103 5.26 10.74 24.31
N TYR A 104 6.11 10.63 23.30
CA TYR A 104 6.90 9.42 23.05
C TYR A 104 8.38 9.74 23.25
N VAL A 105 9.00 9.03 24.19
CA VAL A 105 10.40 9.15 24.54
C VAL A 105 11.07 7.81 24.30
N THR A 106 12.15 7.81 23.51
CA THR A 106 12.94 6.63 23.19
C THR A 106 14.41 6.87 23.47
N ASP A 107 15.16 5.80 23.73
CA ASP A 107 16.60 5.86 23.85
C ASP A 107 17.32 5.46 22.52
N ASN A 108 18.62 5.21 22.58
CA ASN A 108 19.40 4.83 21.39
C ASN A 108 19.30 3.32 21.07
N TRP A 109 18.58 2.56 21.88
CA TRP A 109 18.43 1.12 21.77
C TRP A 109 17.08 0.79 21.16
N GLY A 110 17.01 -0.31 20.40
CA GLY A 110 15.75 -0.77 19.85
C GLY A 110 15.91 -1.74 18.69
N THR A 111 15.00 -2.71 18.62
CA THR A 111 14.95 -3.74 17.56
C THR A 111 13.85 -3.44 16.56
N ASP A 112 13.90 -4.04 15.36
CA ASP A 112 12.87 -3.81 14.33
C ASP A 112 11.48 -4.33 14.73
N ALA A 113 11.39 -5.10 15.82
CA ALA A 113 10.13 -5.51 16.41
C ALA A 113 9.52 -4.45 17.36
N ASN A 114 10.30 -3.44 17.75
CA ASN A 114 9.83 -2.36 18.60
C ASN A 114 9.03 -1.33 17.79
N GLY A 115 7.92 -0.90 18.36
CA GLY A 115 7.02 0.07 17.78
C GLY A 115 5.58 -0.16 18.23
N PHE A 116 4.69 0.64 17.66
CA PHE A 116 3.27 0.52 17.93
C PHE A 116 2.45 1.06 16.77
N ARG A 117 1.23 0.51 16.64
CA ARG A 117 0.19 1.03 15.76
C ARG A 117 -0.97 1.44 16.66
N LEU A 118 -1.09 2.74 16.88
CA LEU A 118 -2.11 3.37 17.70
C LEU A 118 -3.17 3.99 16.80
N VAL A 119 -4.42 3.60 16.99
CA VAL A 119 -5.55 4.21 16.32
C VAL A 119 -6.18 5.22 17.27
N ILE A 120 -6.31 6.46 16.80
CA ILE A 120 -6.95 7.56 17.52
C ILE A 120 -8.25 7.91 16.80
N THR A 121 -9.35 8.01 17.54
CA THR A 121 -10.68 8.29 16.99
C THR A 121 -11.41 9.33 17.85
N ALA A 122 -11.99 10.34 17.22
CA ALA A 122 -12.89 11.30 17.86
C ALA A 122 -14.29 10.70 17.96
N VAL A 123 -14.72 10.38 19.18
CA VAL A 123 -16.01 9.74 19.46
C VAL A 123 -16.99 10.73 20.09
N LYS A 124 -18.28 10.61 19.73
CA LYS A 124 -19.40 11.33 20.37
C LYS A 124 -20.19 10.37 21.25
N ASP A 125 -20.63 10.83 22.41
CA ASP A 125 -21.55 10.07 23.25
C ASP A 125 -22.97 10.03 22.63
N PRO A 126 -23.69 8.89 22.73
CA PRO A 126 -25.01 8.73 22.09
C PRO A 126 -26.05 9.75 22.54
N LYS A 127 -25.86 10.33 23.74
CA LYS A 127 -26.71 11.38 24.32
C LYS A 127 -26.73 12.67 23.50
N HIS A 128 -25.70 12.94 22.70
CA HIS A 128 -25.57 14.16 21.90
C HIS A 128 -26.02 13.99 20.43
N GLY A 129 -26.62 12.84 20.10
CA GLY A 129 -27.14 12.53 18.77
C GLY A 129 -26.09 11.88 17.86
N CYS A 130 -26.46 10.74 17.28
CA CYS A 130 -25.65 9.96 16.35
C CYS A 130 -26.22 10.13 14.95
N LYS A 131 -25.62 10.99 14.12
CA LYS A 131 -26.07 11.18 12.72
C LYS A 131 -25.22 10.42 11.70
N GLU A 132 -24.06 9.94 12.12
CA GLU A 132 -23.05 9.32 11.28
C GLU A 132 -23.08 7.80 11.54
N PHE A 133 -22.00 7.20 12.04
CA PHE A 133 -21.95 5.76 12.33
C PHE A 133 -21.96 5.47 13.83
N ARG A 134 -22.62 4.38 14.25
CA ARG A 134 -22.71 3.96 15.66
C ARG A 134 -22.04 2.60 15.86
N CYS A 135 -20.99 2.57 16.68
CA CYS A 135 -20.28 1.34 17.03
C CYS A 135 -21.19 0.36 17.80
N LYS A 136 -21.04 -0.95 17.57
CA LYS A 136 -21.95 -1.97 18.11
C LYS A 136 -21.80 -2.19 19.62
N GLN A 137 -20.58 -2.25 20.14
CA GLN A 137 -20.35 -2.67 21.53
C GLN A 137 -20.65 -1.57 22.55
N ARG A 138 -20.22 -0.33 22.29
CA ARG A 138 -20.30 0.78 23.26
C ARG A 138 -21.25 1.91 22.85
N GLU A 139 -21.88 1.79 21.68
CA GLU A 139 -22.85 2.75 21.13
C GLU A 139 -22.35 4.19 20.96
N PHE A 140 -21.03 4.41 20.97
CA PHE A 140 -20.45 5.71 20.60
C PHE A 140 -20.54 5.94 19.10
N CYS A 141 -20.47 7.21 18.72
CA CYS A 141 -20.56 7.61 17.34
C CYS A 141 -19.20 8.07 16.81
N VAL A 142 -18.83 7.56 15.66
CA VAL A 142 -17.63 7.93 14.91
C VAL A 142 -18.05 8.59 13.60
N SER A 143 -17.08 9.20 12.91
CA SER A 143 -17.39 9.84 11.65
C SER A 143 -17.68 8.81 10.56
N ALA A 144 -18.59 9.14 9.63
CA ALA A 144 -18.91 8.27 8.50
C ALA A 144 -17.72 8.10 7.53
N ASP A 145 -16.79 9.05 7.53
CA ASP A 145 -15.56 8.96 6.71
C ASP A 145 -14.55 7.94 7.27
N LEU A 146 -14.76 7.45 8.50
CA LEU A 146 -13.93 6.46 9.18
C LEU A 146 -14.52 5.04 9.11
N THR A 147 -15.55 4.83 8.31
CA THR A 147 -16.11 3.49 8.10
C THR A 147 -15.61 2.92 6.78
N CYS A 148 -15.30 1.64 6.76
CA CYS A 148 -14.82 0.92 5.58
C CYS A 148 -13.47 1.43 5.05
N ASP A 149 -12.60 1.94 5.94
CA ASP A 149 -11.28 2.47 5.58
C ASP A 149 -10.13 1.49 5.88
N GLY A 150 -10.45 0.30 6.40
CA GLY A 150 -9.50 -0.74 6.76
C GLY A 150 -8.86 -0.55 8.14
N VAL A 151 -9.35 0.38 8.95
CA VAL A 151 -8.88 0.66 10.31
C VAL A 151 -10.06 0.50 11.27
N ASP A 152 -9.88 -0.29 12.34
CA ASP A 152 -10.92 -0.44 13.37
C ASP A 152 -11.03 0.85 14.20
N HIS A 153 -11.90 1.77 13.85
CA HIS A 153 -12.14 2.99 14.61
C HIS A 153 -13.10 2.80 15.79
N CYS A 154 -13.77 1.65 15.90
CA CYS A 154 -14.68 1.32 16.99
C CYS A 154 -14.08 0.45 18.11
N ALA A 155 -12.85 -0.05 17.94
CA ALA A 155 -12.16 -1.04 18.77
C ALA A 155 -12.90 -2.39 18.91
N ASP A 156 -13.97 -2.58 18.16
CA ASP A 156 -14.76 -3.81 18.05
C ASP A 156 -14.91 -4.27 16.57
N GLY A 157 -14.29 -3.55 15.63
CA GLY A 157 -14.32 -3.77 14.19
C GLY A 157 -15.68 -3.53 13.54
N SER A 158 -16.66 -2.95 14.24
CA SER A 158 -18.02 -2.84 13.73
C SER A 158 -18.18 -1.86 12.57
N ASP A 159 -17.28 -0.89 12.45
CA ASP A 159 -17.15 0.06 11.36
C ASP A 159 -16.59 -0.55 10.07
N GLU A 160 -15.94 -1.71 10.16
CA GLU A 160 -15.34 -2.45 9.03
C GLU A 160 -16.13 -3.71 8.63
N ASP A 161 -17.33 -3.91 9.22
CA ASP A 161 -18.14 -5.09 8.97
C ASP A 161 -18.78 -5.06 7.57
N THR A 162 -18.17 -5.83 6.66
CA THR A 162 -18.49 -5.91 5.22
C THR A 162 -19.87 -6.50 4.91
N ALA A 163 -20.50 -7.21 5.85
CA ALA A 163 -21.75 -7.92 5.58
C ALA A 163 -22.95 -7.00 5.25
N THR A 164 -22.88 -5.72 5.61
CA THR A 164 -23.99 -4.77 5.41
C THR A 164 -23.59 -3.31 5.19
N LEU A 165 -22.38 -2.91 5.59
CA LEU A 165 -21.98 -1.50 5.64
C LEU A 165 -21.05 -1.09 4.48
N CYS A 166 -20.14 -1.98 4.09
CA CYS A 166 -19.13 -1.71 3.08
C CYS A 166 -19.45 -2.47 1.78
N PRO A 167 -20.22 -1.90 0.84
CA PRO A 167 -20.33 -2.48 -0.50
C PRO A 167 -18.93 -2.47 -1.12
N GLU A 168 -18.35 -3.63 -1.44
CA GLU A 168 -17.00 -3.75 -2.02
C GLU A 168 -16.75 -2.70 -3.12
N SER A 169 -16.15 -1.57 -2.74
CA SER A 169 -15.99 -0.42 -3.63
C SER A 169 -14.66 0.25 -3.32
N GLY A 170 -13.59 -0.34 -3.85
CA GLY A 170 -12.44 0.44 -4.33
C GLY A 170 -11.16 0.41 -3.47
N GLY A 171 -10.43 -0.70 -3.51
CA GLY A 171 -9.05 -0.82 -3.03
C GLY A 171 -8.19 -1.76 -3.89
N THR A 172 -8.07 -1.43 -5.18
CA THR A 172 -7.06 -1.89 -6.17
C THR A 172 -6.25 -3.17 -5.87
N GLY A 173 -6.83 -4.33 -6.21
CA GLY A 173 -6.11 -5.48 -6.74
C GLY A 173 -6.27 -5.54 -8.26
N ALA A 174 -5.74 -4.54 -8.98
CA ALA A 174 -5.60 -4.57 -10.43
C ALA A 174 -4.61 -5.70 -10.81
N GLY A 175 -5.11 -6.94 -10.91
CA GLY A 175 -4.26 -8.12 -11.12
C GLY A 175 -4.89 -9.28 -11.88
N SER A 176 -6.15 -9.22 -12.32
CA SER A 176 -6.78 -10.38 -12.99
C SER A 176 -7.66 -10.06 -14.20
N ALA A 177 -7.61 -8.84 -14.75
CA ALA A 177 -8.25 -8.51 -16.03
C ALA A 177 -7.32 -8.61 -17.26
N TRP A 178 -6.04 -8.94 -17.08
CA TRP A 178 -5.06 -9.07 -18.18
C TRP A 178 -4.73 -10.51 -18.58
N VAL A 179 -5.28 -11.53 -17.89
CA VAL A 179 -5.04 -12.94 -18.25
C VAL A 179 -5.73 -13.29 -19.57
N ALA A 180 -6.78 -12.57 -19.98
CA ALA A 180 -7.38 -12.74 -21.31
C ALA A 180 -6.65 -11.94 -22.43
N GLY A 181 -5.90 -10.88 -22.08
CA GLY A 181 -5.22 -10.03 -23.05
C GLY A 181 -3.84 -10.54 -23.50
N CYS A 182 -3.06 -11.08 -22.57
CA CYS A 182 -1.69 -11.56 -22.88
C CYS A 182 -1.69 -12.86 -23.71
N ALA A 183 -2.70 -13.72 -23.56
CA ALA A 183 -2.85 -14.92 -24.40
C ALA A 183 -3.14 -14.58 -25.87
N GLY A 184 -3.93 -13.52 -26.12
CA GLY A 184 -4.25 -13.07 -27.48
C GLY A 184 -3.03 -12.50 -28.23
N ALA A 185 -2.21 -11.70 -27.56
CA ALA A 185 -1.01 -11.12 -28.18
C ALA A 185 0.05 -12.18 -28.53
N ALA A 186 0.28 -13.17 -27.66
CA ALA A 186 1.22 -14.26 -27.92
C ALA A 186 0.77 -15.14 -29.11
N ALA A 187 -0.53 -15.42 -29.24
CA ALA A 187 -1.08 -16.18 -30.36
C ALA A 187 -0.92 -15.45 -31.71
N LEU A 188 -1.12 -14.13 -31.73
CA LEU A 188 -0.95 -13.32 -32.95
C LEU A 188 0.52 -13.23 -33.38
N VAL A 189 1.46 -13.10 -32.44
CA VAL A 189 2.90 -13.09 -32.76
C VAL A 189 3.38 -14.45 -33.26
N ALA A 190 2.92 -15.55 -32.63
CA ALA A 190 3.23 -16.91 -33.10
C ALA A 190 2.65 -17.18 -34.51
N GLY A 191 1.44 -16.71 -34.80
CA GLY A 191 0.82 -16.81 -36.13
C GLY A 191 1.57 -16.01 -37.20
N ALA A 192 2.02 -14.79 -36.88
CA ALA A 192 2.83 -13.96 -37.78
C ALA A 192 4.21 -14.59 -38.06
N ALA A 193 4.86 -15.16 -37.04
CA ALA A 193 6.14 -15.85 -37.19
C ALA A 193 6.00 -17.13 -38.05
N ALA A 194 4.94 -17.92 -37.83
CA ALA A 194 4.69 -19.14 -38.61
C ALA A 194 4.38 -18.83 -40.08
N THR A 195 3.61 -17.77 -40.37
CA THR A 195 3.32 -17.34 -41.74
C THR A 195 4.56 -16.78 -42.43
N ALA A 196 5.38 -15.98 -41.73
CA ALA A 196 6.65 -15.49 -42.26
C ALA A 196 7.64 -16.63 -42.57
N ALA A 197 7.76 -17.62 -41.67
CA ALA A 197 8.59 -18.80 -41.88
C ALA A 197 8.09 -19.65 -43.06
N CYS A 198 6.77 -19.85 -43.18
CA CYS A 198 6.19 -20.60 -44.29
C CYS A 198 6.39 -19.87 -45.64
N CYS A 199 6.24 -18.55 -45.66
CA CYS A 199 6.55 -17.70 -46.83
C CYS A 199 8.05 -17.76 -47.19
N ALA A 200 8.96 -17.73 -46.21
CA ALA A 200 10.39 -17.84 -46.43
C ALA A 200 10.80 -19.24 -46.96
N CYS A 201 10.19 -20.31 -46.44
CA CYS A 201 10.39 -21.67 -46.94
C CYS A 201 9.87 -21.85 -48.37
N ARG A 202 8.68 -21.32 -48.70
CA ARG A 202 8.15 -21.34 -50.07
C ARG A 202 9.00 -20.52 -51.04
N ARG A 203 9.49 -19.35 -50.62
CA ARG A 203 10.45 -18.56 -51.40
C ARG A 203 11.75 -19.33 -51.61
N ARG A 204 12.34 -19.94 -50.58
CA ARG A 204 13.54 -20.77 -50.71
C ARG A 204 13.34 -21.97 -51.63
N ALA A 205 12.18 -22.64 -51.60
CA ALA A 205 11.85 -23.72 -52.53
C ALA A 205 11.72 -23.20 -53.99
N ALA A 206 11.17 -22.00 -54.19
CA ALA A 206 11.13 -21.35 -55.50
C ALA A 206 12.53 -20.91 -55.99
N THR A 207 13.39 -20.41 -55.09
CA THR A 207 14.79 -20.08 -55.37
C THR A 207 15.64 -21.32 -55.66
N GLN A 208 15.34 -22.47 -55.03
CA GLN A 208 15.99 -23.75 -55.33
C GLN A 208 15.60 -24.30 -56.70
N ARG A 209 14.31 -24.19 -57.11
CA ARG A 209 13.89 -24.55 -58.47
C ARG A 209 14.58 -23.71 -59.55
N THR A 210 14.82 -22.42 -59.28
CA THR A 210 15.56 -21.53 -60.19
C THR A 210 17.08 -21.78 -60.18
N ARG A 211 17.69 -22.15 -59.03
CA ARG A 211 19.10 -22.59 -59.00
C ARG A 211 19.34 -23.90 -59.76
N LEU A 212 18.43 -24.87 -59.66
CA LEU A 212 18.54 -26.14 -60.40
C LEU A 212 18.40 -25.93 -61.93
N HIS A 213 17.55 -24.98 -62.36
CA HIS A 213 17.47 -24.58 -63.77
C HIS A 213 18.68 -23.74 -64.24
N CYS A 214 19.33 -22.99 -63.35
CA CYS A 214 20.50 -22.18 -63.70
C CYS A 214 21.82 -22.99 -63.74
N GLU A 215 21.96 -24.04 -62.93
CA GLU A 215 23.09 -24.97 -63.03
C GLU A 215 23.03 -25.83 -64.31
N CYS A 216 21.83 -26.21 -64.77
CA CYS A 216 21.67 -26.92 -66.06
C CYS A 216 22.00 -26.01 -67.28
N ALA A 217 21.69 -24.71 -67.19
CA ALA A 217 21.98 -23.75 -68.26
C ALA A 217 23.47 -23.34 -68.35
N MET A 218 24.24 -23.39 -67.25
CA MET A 218 25.68 -23.13 -67.29
C MET A 218 26.50 -24.33 -67.81
N PHE A 219 26.05 -25.57 -67.61
CA PHE A 219 26.77 -26.74 -68.14
C PHE A 219 26.70 -26.85 -69.67
N LEU A 220 25.58 -26.44 -70.28
CA LEU A 220 25.41 -26.38 -71.75
C LEU A 220 26.21 -25.23 -72.40
N ARG A 221 26.43 -24.12 -71.70
CA ARG A 221 27.31 -23.02 -72.18
C ARG A 221 28.80 -23.36 -72.09
N GLY A 222 29.20 -24.23 -71.17
CA GLY A 222 30.59 -24.72 -71.04
C GLY A 222 31.03 -25.69 -72.16
N LEU A 223 30.10 -26.40 -72.79
CA LEU A 223 30.38 -27.27 -73.95
C LEU A 223 30.50 -26.48 -75.26
N ALA A 224 29.81 -25.34 -75.40
CA ALA A 224 29.90 -24.48 -76.59
C ALA A 224 31.22 -23.68 -76.66
N GLN A 225 31.89 -23.40 -75.53
CA GLN A 225 33.16 -22.67 -75.49
C GLN A 225 34.42 -23.54 -75.68
N ARG A 226 34.30 -24.89 -75.68
CA ARG A 226 35.42 -25.81 -75.99
C ARG A 226 35.54 -26.18 -77.47
N LEU A 227 34.65 -25.69 -78.33
CA LEU A 227 34.67 -25.91 -79.79
C LEU A 227 35.17 -24.70 -80.60
N ALA A 228 35.46 -23.56 -79.97
CA ALA A 228 35.83 -22.31 -80.65
C ALA A 228 37.29 -21.85 -80.45
N SER A 229 38.18 -22.70 -79.90
CA SER A 229 39.61 -22.40 -79.76
C SER A 229 40.49 -23.57 -80.21
N ARG A 230 40.35 -23.98 -81.47
CA ARG A 230 41.41 -24.63 -82.23
C ARG A 230 42.06 -23.61 -83.16
N PRO A 231 43.28 -23.13 -82.89
CA PRO A 231 44.09 -22.52 -83.93
C PRO A 231 44.76 -23.64 -84.75
N ALA A 232 44.62 -23.54 -86.07
CA ALA A 232 45.38 -24.29 -87.04
C ALA A 232 46.82 -23.77 -87.05
N GLN A 233 47.80 -24.66 -87.07
CA GLN A 233 49.14 -24.34 -87.52
C GLN A 233 49.76 -25.53 -88.24
N TYR A 234 50.39 -25.18 -89.36
CA TYR A 234 51.14 -25.95 -90.33
C TYR A 234 52.26 -26.80 -89.71
#